data_AF-M2T1I2-F1
#
_entry.id   AF-M2T1I2-F1
#
_cell.length_a   1.000
_cell.length_b   1.000
_cell.length_c   1.000
_cell.angle_alpha   90.00
_cell.angle_beta   90.00
_cell.angle_gamma   90.00
#
_symmetry.space_group_name_H-M   'P 1'
#
loop_
_entity.id
_entity.type
_entity.pdbx_description
1 polymer ?
#
loop_
_entity_poly.entity_id
_entity_poly.type
_entity_poly.pdbx_seq_one_letter_code
_entity_poly.pdbx_strand_id
1 'polypeptide(L)' 'DHEIILNKGAKLSPGLIYPIAPEHNAELRDYIQKNLKKGFIRPGSGPIASPILFVKKPNGKWRLYVDFRRLNSVT' A
#
# COMPACT_ATOMS: atom_id res chain seq x y z
N ASP A 1 17.90 7.77 -5.83
CA ASP A 1 16.44 7.75 -5.64
C ASP A 1 15.76 6.97 -6.75
N HIS A 2 14.57 6.42 -6.49
CA HIS A 2 13.78 5.71 -7.50
C HIS A 2 12.67 6.61 -8.00
N GLU A 3 12.61 6.83 -9.31
CA GLU A 3 11.61 7.66 -9.96
C GLU A 3 10.51 6.80 -10.59
N ILE A 4 9.26 7.25 -10.46
CA ILE A 4 8.08 6.62 -11.05
C ILE A 4 7.52 7.61 -12.08
N ILE A 5 7.81 7.36 -13.36
CA ILE A 5 7.41 8.23 -14.47
C ILE A 5 6.07 7.74 -15.01
N LEU A 6 5.11 8.64 -15.21
CA LEU A 6 3.83 8.28 -15.83
C LEU A 6 3.94 8.29 -17.36
N ASN A 7 3.21 7.39 -18.01
CA ASN A 7 3.00 7.42 -19.45
C ASN A 7 2.42 8.77 -19.90
N LYS A 8 2.82 9.25 -21.09
CA LYS A 8 2.40 10.57 -21.60
C LYS A 8 0.87 10.68 -21.64
N GLY A 9 0.33 11.66 -20.91
CA GLY A 9 -1.11 11.91 -20.82
C GLY A 9 -1.88 11.00 -19.86
N ALA A 10 -1.20 10.11 -19.13
CA ALA A 10 -1.84 9.26 -18.15
C ALA A 10 -2.38 10.06 -16.96
N LYS A 11 -3.54 9.65 -16.46
CA LYS A 11 -4.16 10.21 -15.26
C LYS A 11 -4.24 9.13 -14.21
N LEU A 12 -3.67 9.42 -13.05
CA LEU A 12 -3.91 8.60 -11.87
C LEU A 12 -5.32 8.86 -11.35
N SER A 13 -5.90 7.83 -10.76
CA SER A 13 -7.28 7.86 -10.28
C SER A 13 -7.33 7.09 -8.97
N PRO A 14 -8.15 7.53 -7.99
CA PRO A 14 -8.21 6.89 -6.68
C PRO A 14 -8.49 5.39 -6.81
N GLY A 15 -7.70 4.57 -6.12
CA GLY A 15 -7.99 3.16 -5.93
C GLY A 15 -9.16 2.97 -4.96
N LEU A 16 -9.94 1.90 -5.14
CA LEU A 16 -10.88 1.47 -4.12
C LEU A 16 -10.10 0.97 -2.91
N ILE A 17 -10.55 1.30 -1.70
CA ILE A 17 -9.97 0.76 -0.47
C ILE A 17 -10.70 -0.54 -0.13
N TYR A 18 -9.95 -1.63 0.02
CA TYR A 18 -10.52 -2.91 0.39
C TYR A 18 -10.89 -2.94 1.88
N PRO A 19 -12.04 -3.55 2.25
CA PRO A 19 -12.38 -3.76 3.65
C PRO A 19 -11.33 -4.62 4.35
N ILE A 20 -10.98 -4.21 5.57
CA ILE A 20 -9.99 -4.91 6.40
C ILE A 20 -10.75 -5.71 7.45
N ALA A 21 -10.59 -7.03 7.43
CA ALA A 21 -11.14 -7.90 8.47
C ALA A 21 -10.51 -7.59 9.84
N PRO A 22 -11.25 -7.76 10.96
CA PRO A 22 -10.74 -7.46 12.30
C PRO A 22 -9.41 -8.13 12.64
N GLU A 23 -9.19 -9.36 12.16
CA GLU A 23 -7.97 -10.14 12.35
C GLU A 23 -6.70 -9.51 11.74
N HIS A 24 -6.85 -8.60 10.77
CA HIS A 24 -5.74 -7.91 10.13
C HIS A 24 -5.39 -6.55 10.77
N ASN A 25 -6.24 -6.04 11.67
CA ASN A 25 -6.06 -4.70 12.25
C ASN A 25 -4.80 -4.57 13.12
N ALA A 26 -4.47 -5.60 13.90
CA ALA A 26 -3.26 -5.60 14.72
C ALA A 26 -2.00 -5.52 13.84
N GLU A 27 -1.94 -6.38 12.83
CA GLU A 27 -0.83 -6.48 11.87
C GLU A 27 -0.68 -5.22 11.03
N LEU A 28 -1.79 -4.57 10.65
CA LEU A 28 -1.77 -3.28 9.98
C LEU A 28 -1.11 -2.20 10.85
N ARG A 29 -1.54 -2.08 12.11
CA ARG A 29 -1.02 -1.07 13.04
C ARG A 29 0.47 -1.30 13.32
N ASP A 30 0.86 -2.54 13.55
CA ASP A 30 2.25 -2.93 13.76
C ASP A 30 3.12 -2.61 12.53
N TYR A 31 2.65 -2.94 11.32
CA TYR A 31 3.32 -2.57 10.07
C TYR A 31 3.51 -1.06 9.95
N ILE A 32 2.45 -0.28 10.16
CA ILE A 32 2.51 1.19 10.05
C ILE A 32 3.50 1.75 11.07
N GLN A 33 3.41 1.35 12.34
CA GLN A 33 4.28 1.88 13.39
C GLN A 33 5.76 1.54 13.15
N LYS A 34 6.06 0.30 12.73
CA LYS A 34 7.43 -0.12 12.42
C LYS A 34 8.03 0.65 11.24
N ASN A 35 7.26 0.86 10.17
CA ASN A 35 7.76 1.55 8.99
C ASN A 35 7.84 3.06 9.18
N LEU A 36 6.96 3.66 10.00
CA LEU A 36 7.09 5.06 10.44
C LEU A 36 8.37 5.25 11.26
N LYS A 37 8.64 4.38 12.25
CA LYS A 37 9.87 4.44 13.07
C LYS A 37 11.15 4.29 12.25
N LYS A 38 11.12 3.49 11.18
CA LYS A 38 12.24 3.31 10.25
C LYS A 38 12.40 4.46 9.25
N GLY A 39 11.42 5.35 9.15
CA GLY A 39 11.40 6.40 8.12
C GLY A 39 11.10 5.90 6.71
N PHE A 40 10.64 4.66 6.55
CA PHE A 40 10.30 4.09 5.23
C PHE A 40 9.00 4.66 4.67
N ILE A 41 8.08 5.07 5.54
CA ILE A 41 6.82 5.71 5.17
C ILE A 41 6.60 6.96 6.03
N ARG A 42 5.68 7.82 5.58
CA ARG A 42 5.20 9.00 6.30
C ARG A 42 3.71 9.20 6.02
N PRO A 43 2.98 9.95 6.87
CA PRO A 43 1.64 10.41 6.52
C PRO A 43 1.64 11.15 5.18
N GLY A 44 0.70 10.79 4.31
CA GLY A 44 0.49 11.42 3.01
C GLY A 44 -0.90 12.05 2.95
N SER A 45 -1.03 13.18 2.24
CA SER A 45 -2.27 13.93 2.05
C SER A 45 -2.71 14.01 0.59
N GLY A 46 -2.27 13.05 -0.24
CA GLY A 46 -2.55 13.03 -1.67
C GLY A 46 -3.99 12.57 -1.97
N PRO A 47 -4.58 12.98 -3.11
CA PRO A 47 -5.92 12.55 -3.52
C PRO A 47 -5.98 11.09 -3.98
N ILE A 48 -4.84 10.38 -3.99
CA ILE A 48 -4.69 9.06 -4.59
C ILE A 48 -4.08 8.12 -3.56
N ALA A 49 -4.69 6.94 -3.44
CA ALA A 49 -4.21 5.86 -2.60
C ALA A 49 -4.25 4.55 -3.36
N SER A 50 -3.29 3.67 -3.06
CA SER A 50 -3.32 2.26 -3.44
C SER A 50 -3.92 1.45 -2.28
N PRO A 51 -4.78 0.45 -2.57
CA PRO A 51 -5.27 -0.43 -1.53
C PRO A 51 -4.16 -1.31 -0.97
N ILE A 52 -4.44 -1.89 0.20
CA ILE A 52 -3.59 -2.90 0.83
C ILE A 52 -4.28 -4.26 0.82
N LEU A 53 -3.48 -5.31 0.77
CA LEU A 53 -3.89 -6.71 0.77
C LEU A 53 -3.11 -7.47 1.84
N PHE A 54 -3.74 -8.46 2.45
CA PHE A 54 -3.09 -9.37 3.38
C PHE A 54 -2.99 -10.76 2.76
N VAL A 55 -1.80 -11.34 2.83
CA VAL A 55 -1.54 -12.71 2.37
C VAL A 55 -0.88 -13.49 3.49
N LYS A 56 -1.37 -14.70 3.75
CA LYS A 56 -0.81 -15.58 4.77
C LYS A 56 0.48 -16.20 4.27
N LYS A 57 1.56 -16.09 5.06
CA LYS A 57 2.81 -16.80 4.79
C LYS A 57 2.71 -18.28 5.23
N PRO A 58 3.59 -19.16 4.72
CA PRO A 58 3.67 -20.55 5.18
C PRO A 58 3.85 -20.69 6.71
N ASN A 59 4.55 -19.75 7.34
CA ASN A 59 4.75 -19.73 8.80
C ASN A 59 3.54 -19.17 9.58
N GLY A 60 2.38 -19.01 8.95
CA GLY A 60 1.14 -18.55 9.57
C GLY A 60 1.03 -17.04 9.78
N LYS A 61 2.12 -16.26 9.63
CA LYS A 61 2.08 -14.80 9.78
C LYS A 61 1.45 -14.12 8.57
N TRP A 62 0.75 -13.02 8.79
CA TRP A 62 0.27 -12.17 7.72
C TRP A 62 1.41 -11.33 7.11
N ARG A 63 1.31 -11.06 5.81
CA ARG A 63 2.13 -10.08 5.11
C ARG A 63 1.20 -9.06 4.44
N LEU A 64 1.45 -7.79 4.72
CA LEU A 64 0.82 -6.67 4.03
C LEU A 64 1.51 -6.47 2.67
N TYR A 65 0.70 -6.34 1.63
CA TYR A 65 1.10 -5.92 0.29
C TYR A 65 0.34 -4.65 -0.08
N VAL A 66 1.00 -3.74 -0.80
CA VAL A 66 0.34 -2.60 -1.44
C VAL A 66 0.03 -2.99 -2.88
N ASP A 67 -1.22 -2.81 -3.29
CA ASP A 67 -1.64 -3.12 -4.65
C ASP A 67 -1.31 -1.96 -5.59
N PHE A 68 -0.15 -2.06 -6.23
CA PHE A 68 0.32 -1.10 -7.22
C PHE A 68 -0.15 -1.41 -8.66
N ARG A 69 -1.01 -2.42 -8.90
CA ARG A 69 -1.37 -2.82 -10.28
C ARG A 69 -1.89 -1.66 -11.12
N ARG A 70 -2.72 -0.80 -10.54
CA ARG A 70 -3.25 0.39 -11.23
C ARG A 70 -2.17 1.43 -11.52
N LEU A 71 -1.28 1.67 -10.57
CA LEU A 71 -0.13 2.56 -10.75
C LEU A 71 0.77 2.01 -11.87
N ASN A 72 1.15 0.74 -11.75
CA ASN A 72 2.03 0.05 -12.70
C ASN A 72 1.46 -0.04 -14.11
N SER A 73 0.14 0.02 -14.30
CA SER A 73 -0.48 0.04 -15.63
C SER A 73 -0.30 1.38 -16.38
N VAL A 74 0.09 2.44 -15.66
CA VAL A 74 0.22 3.80 -16.21
C VAL A 74 1.60 4.41 -16.00
N THR A 75 2.55 3.63 -15.49
CA THR A 75 3.95 4.00 -15.26
C THR A 75 4.87 3.14 -16.10
#